data_AF-A0A961FUL2-F1
#
_entry.id   AF-A0A961FUL2-F1
#
_cell.length_a   1.000
_cell.length_b   1.000
_cell.length_c   1.000
_cell.angle_alpha   90.00
_cell.angle_beta   90.00
_cell.angle_gamma   90.00
#
_symmetry.space_group_name_H-M   'P 1'
#
loop_
_entity.id
_entity.type
_entity.pdbx_description
1 polymer ?
#
loop_
_entity_poly.entity_id
_entity_poly.type
_entity_poly.pdbx_seq_one_letter_code
_entity_poly.pdbx_strand_id
1 'polypeptide(L)'
;MKSSAVPAWDALLALRPQLRRNLRFRFEHPDQCFLDDPDTRHSYRLAIWQARFLGMLDGKTPVRDAVRVVIATYPTEATRQAIERIVLWLRDESTLLEKRAEHPRPSPLRPHHAPDASGNPAPRRRPGKRRFRASRTLAHLAACLVAGVGVVKLAAFLETRRAALNEQAAETVAASPSSVPVRASCDGVLTEILVHDGDLVSTGDVLVRIENPANLATMEELRRQLGECRSRRDRYAEAGDNPGYSREMERIALLSRQIGENEAAQPPSEIRAPVTGRIEAGIVCGHAGSLVATGDLILNVQPTEDELIAHAP
;
A
#
# COMPACT_ATOMS: atom_id res chain seq x y z
N MET A 1 -4.21 16.35 25.14
CA MET A 1 -3.49 15.84 23.95
C MET A 1 -3.31 17.00 23.00
N LYS A 2 -2.07 17.40 22.65
CA LYS A 2 -1.83 18.48 21.69
C LYS A 2 -2.10 17.93 20.29
N SER A 3 -3.13 18.40 19.61
CA SER A 3 -3.35 18.12 18.19
C SER A 3 -2.17 18.70 17.42
N SER A 4 -1.19 17.87 17.06
CA SER A 4 -0.12 18.33 16.17
C SER A 4 -0.71 18.45 14.78
N ALA A 5 -0.78 19.68 14.27
CA ALA A 5 -1.22 19.92 12.90
C ALA A 5 -0.44 19.01 11.93
N VAL A 6 -1.17 18.32 11.04
CA VAL A 6 -0.55 17.49 10.01
C VAL A 6 0.32 18.42 9.14
N PRO A 7 1.64 18.17 9.03
CA PRO A 7 2.50 19.00 8.21
C PRO A 7 2.06 18.91 6.75
N ALA A 8 2.09 20.05 6.05
CA ALA A 8 1.79 20.09 4.64
C ALA A 8 2.67 19.10 3.86
N TRP A 9 2.11 18.45 2.83
CA TRP A 9 2.79 17.44 2.03
C TRP A 9 4.18 17.88 1.52
N ASP A 10 4.32 19.15 1.14
CA ASP A 10 5.60 19.70 0.67
C ASP A 10 6.71 19.66 1.74
N ALA A 11 6.34 19.81 3.01
CA ALA A 11 7.27 19.68 4.12
C ALA A 11 7.72 18.21 4.30
N LEU A 12 6.79 17.26 4.16
CA LEU A 12 7.11 15.82 4.21
C LEU A 12 8.06 15.40 3.08
N LEU A 13 7.85 15.93 1.87
CA LEU A 13 8.70 15.64 0.70
C LEU A 13 10.16 16.10 0.89
N ALA A 14 10.41 17.11 1.73
CA ALA A 14 11.75 17.61 2.02
C ALA A 14 12.50 16.78 3.09
N LEU A 15 11.80 15.91 3.82
CA LEU A 15 12.40 15.09 4.86
C LEU A 15 13.40 14.09 4.27
N ARG A 16 14.40 13.72 5.08
CA ARG A 16 15.37 12.66 4.81
C ARG A 16 15.36 11.66 5.96
N PRO A 17 14.26 10.91 6.12
CA PRO A 17 14.16 9.92 7.19
C PRO A 17 15.20 8.82 6.98
N GLN A 18 15.65 8.26 8.09
CA GLN A 18 16.52 7.08 8.12
C GLN A 18 15.80 5.99 8.89
N LEU A 19 15.58 4.83 8.25
CA LEU A 19 15.12 3.64 8.96
C LEU A 19 16.18 3.15 9.93
N ARG A 20 15.75 2.60 11.05
CA ARG A 20 16.66 1.96 12.01
C ARG A 20 17.39 0.79 11.36
N ARG A 21 18.68 0.66 11.70
CA ARG A 21 19.60 -0.30 11.06
C ARG A 21 19.36 -1.75 11.45
N ASN A 22 18.66 -2.00 12.54
CA ASN A 22 18.34 -3.34 13.02
C ASN A 22 17.07 -3.92 12.39
N LEU A 23 16.30 -3.13 11.65
CA LEU A 23 15.14 -3.61 10.90
C LEU A 23 15.60 -4.60 9.82
N ARG A 24 14.85 -5.69 9.64
CA ARG A 24 15.19 -6.74 8.68
C ARG A 24 14.09 -6.89 7.64
N PHE A 25 14.46 -6.80 6.37
CA PHE A 25 13.56 -7.17 5.28
C PHE A 25 13.69 -8.66 5.01
N ARG A 26 12.56 -9.38 5.02
CA ARG A 26 12.47 -10.79 4.67
C ARG A 26 11.59 -10.93 3.43
N PHE A 27 12.04 -11.71 2.47
CA PHE A 27 11.30 -12.00 1.25
C PHE A 27 10.99 -13.49 1.25
N GLU A 28 9.72 -13.84 1.44
CA GLU A 28 9.29 -15.25 1.49
C GLU A 28 8.76 -15.73 0.14
N HIS A 29 8.11 -14.83 -0.60
CA HIS A 29 7.60 -15.07 -1.96
C HIS A 29 7.98 -13.86 -2.85
N PRO A 30 8.02 -13.99 -4.19
CA PRO A 30 8.24 -12.86 -5.10
C PRO A 30 7.37 -11.62 -4.79
N ASP A 31 6.16 -11.83 -4.27
CA ASP A 31 5.19 -10.77 -3.97
C ASP A 31 4.95 -10.53 -2.47
N GLN A 32 5.72 -11.19 -1.60
CA GLN A 32 5.57 -11.07 -0.15
C GLN A 32 6.88 -10.63 0.50
N CYS A 33 6.88 -9.38 1.00
CA CYS A 33 7.95 -8.83 1.80
C CYS A 33 7.46 -8.56 3.22
N PHE A 34 8.31 -8.85 4.20
CA PHE A 34 8.06 -8.53 5.61
C PHE A 34 9.18 -7.63 6.13
N LEU A 35 8.83 -6.67 6.97
CA LEU A 35 9.75 -5.85 7.75
C LEU A 35 9.67 -6.27 9.21
N ASP A 36 10.70 -6.94 9.70
CA ASP A 36 10.79 -7.36 11.09
C ASP A 36 11.49 -6.27 11.92
N ASP A 37 10.85 -5.84 13.01
CA ASP A 37 11.47 -5.02 14.05
C ASP A 37 11.87 -5.91 15.23
N PRO A 38 13.17 -6.23 15.40
CA PRO A 38 13.61 -7.15 16.45
C PRO A 38 13.41 -6.60 17.86
N ASP A 39 13.30 -5.28 18.02
CA ASP A 39 13.18 -4.67 19.35
C ASP A 39 11.75 -4.74 19.87
N THR A 40 10.77 -4.58 18.99
CA THR A 40 9.34 -4.68 19.34
C THR A 40 8.77 -6.07 19.08
N ARG A 41 9.49 -6.94 18.35
CA ARG A 41 9.05 -8.24 17.84
C ARG A 41 7.82 -8.16 16.92
N HIS A 42 7.54 -7.00 16.35
CA HIS A 42 6.53 -6.85 15.32
C HIS A 42 7.09 -7.21 13.95
N SER A 43 6.26 -7.81 13.12
CA SER A 43 6.53 -8.05 11.70
C SER A 43 5.44 -7.37 10.89
N TYR A 44 5.85 -6.52 9.96
CA TYR A 44 4.94 -5.76 9.09
C TYR A 44 4.98 -6.36 7.70
N ARG A 45 3.82 -6.79 7.18
CA ARG A 45 3.71 -7.23 5.79
C ARG A 45 3.72 -6.01 4.87
N LEU A 46 4.53 -6.07 3.83
CA LEU A 46 4.75 -5.00 2.87
C LEU A 46 4.54 -5.51 1.45
N ALA A 47 3.88 -4.71 0.63
CA ALA A 47 3.94 -4.88 -0.81
C ALA A 47 5.36 -4.56 -1.32
N ILE A 48 5.74 -5.10 -2.49
CA ILE A 48 7.08 -4.93 -3.08
C ILE A 48 7.45 -3.44 -3.19
N TRP A 49 6.52 -2.61 -3.70
CA TRP A 49 6.78 -1.18 -3.86
C TRP A 49 7.00 -0.47 -2.52
N GLN A 50 6.33 -0.92 -1.45
CA GLN A 50 6.48 -0.37 -0.10
C GLN A 50 7.85 -0.72 0.46
N ALA A 51 8.26 -1.98 0.34
CA ALA A 51 9.60 -2.43 0.75
C ALA A 51 10.69 -1.65 0.00
N ARG A 52 10.48 -1.41 -1.30
CA ARG A 52 11.40 -0.61 -2.12
C ARG A 52 11.42 0.87 -1.72
N PHE A 53 10.26 1.47 -1.44
CA PHE A 53 10.17 2.84 -0.93
C PHE A 53 10.93 2.97 0.39
N LEU A 54 10.65 2.08 1.34
CA LEU A 54 11.27 2.04 2.66
C LEU A 54 12.78 1.82 2.57
N GLY A 55 13.25 0.93 1.69
CA GLY A 55 14.68 0.70 1.46
C GLY A 55 15.47 1.91 0.95
N MET A 56 14.79 2.94 0.42
CA MET A 56 15.44 4.19 0.00
C MET A 56 15.51 5.24 1.12
N LEU A 57 14.86 5.02 2.26
CA LEU A 57 14.88 5.94 3.40
C LEU A 57 16.16 5.74 4.23
N ASP A 58 17.29 6.11 3.63
CA ASP A 58 18.66 5.90 4.13
C ASP A 58 19.23 7.12 4.88
N GLY A 59 18.41 8.14 5.15
CA GLY A 59 18.83 9.42 5.72
C GLY A 59 19.53 10.37 4.74
N LYS A 60 19.84 9.93 3.52
CA LYS A 60 20.49 10.73 2.48
C LYS A 60 19.50 11.14 1.40
N THR A 61 18.63 10.21 1.00
CA THR A 61 17.64 10.39 -0.06
C THR A 61 16.42 11.15 0.48
N PRO A 62 16.06 12.30 -0.12
CA PRO A 62 14.82 12.99 0.21
C PRO A 62 13.60 12.13 -0.12
N VAL A 63 12.54 12.22 0.70
CA VAL A 63 11.26 11.53 0.45
C VAL A 63 10.74 11.82 -0.95
N ARG A 64 10.90 13.06 -1.44
CA ARG A 64 10.55 13.44 -2.82
C ARG A 64 11.19 12.57 -3.90
N ASP A 65 12.47 12.29 -3.77
CA ASP A 65 13.20 11.52 -4.76
C ASP A 65 12.81 10.05 -4.69
N ALA A 66 12.62 9.54 -3.47
CA ALA A 66 12.08 8.20 -3.23
C ALA A 66 10.68 8.04 -3.85
N VAL A 67 9.76 8.96 -3.57
CA VAL A 67 8.41 9.00 -4.17
C VAL A 67 8.47 8.95 -5.69
N ARG A 68 9.31 9.81 -6.30
CA ARG A 68 9.43 9.89 -7.76
C ARG A 68 9.88 8.57 -8.37
N VAL A 69 10.88 7.91 -7.77
CA VAL A 69 11.39 6.62 -8.27
C VAL A 69 10.33 5.53 -8.14
N VAL A 70 9.61 5.47 -7.02
CA VAL A 70 8.61 4.42 -6.78
C VAL A 70 7.38 4.62 -7.67
N ILE A 71 6.85 5.83 -7.79
CA ILE A 71 5.73 6.13 -8.71
C ILE A 71 6.10 5.78 -10.15
N ALA A 72 7.31 6.10 -10.58
CA ALA A 72 7.77 5.78 -11.93
C ALA A 72 7.92 4.27 -12.17
N THR A 73 8.18 3.49 -11.12
CA THR A 73 8.36 2.03 -11.22
C THR A 73 7.04 1.27 -11.04
N TYR A 74 6.12 1.78 -10.20
CA TYR A 74 4.86 1.13 -9.82
C TYR A 74 3.68 2.12 -9.92
N PRO A 75 3.34 2.59 -11.12
CA PRO A 75 2.38 3.68 -11.30
C PRO A 75 0.94 3.34 -10.88
N THR A 76 0.56 2.06 -10.92
CA THR A 76 -0.77 1.56 -10.53
C THR A 76 -0.94 1.41 -9.03
N GLU A 77 0.12 0.98 -8.33
CA GLU A 77 0.06 0.62 -6.91
C GLU A 77 0.52 1.75 -6.00
N ALA A 78 1.60 2.43 -6.36
CA ALA A 78 2.24 3.44 -5.53
C ALA A 78 1.63 4.84 -5.75
N THR A 79 0.34 4.98 -5.48
CA THR A 79 -0.33 6.28 -5.60
C THR A 79 0.21 7.30 -4.59
N ARG A 80 0.05 8.59 -4.87
CA ARG A 80 0.43 9.68 -3.94
C ARG A 80 -0.16 9.44 -2.54
N GLN A 81 -1.45 9.11 -2.48
CA GLN A 81 -2.16 8.90 -1.22
C GLN A 81 -1.64 7.67 -0.48
N ALA A 82 -1.32 6.58 -1.19
CA ALA A 82 -0.73 5.39 -0.58
C ALA A 82 0.63 5.68 0.06
N ILE A 83 1.49 6.44 -0.63
CA ILE A 83 2.80 6.83 -0.08
C ILE A 83 2.64 7.79 1.11
N GLU A 84 1.71 8.74 1.02
CA GLU A 84 1.42 9.65 2.12
C GLU A 84 1.02 8.91 3.39
N ARG A 85 0.14 7.89 3.29
CA ARG A 85 -0.21 7.04 4.43
C ARG A 85 0.99 6.34 5.04
N ILE A 86 1.93 5.84 4.22
CA ILE A 86 3.15 5.18 4.73
C ILE A 86 4.04 6.18 5.47
N VAL A 87 4.21 7.39 4.94
CA VAL A 87 5.02 8.43 5.59
C VAL A 87 4.39 8.85 6.92
N LEU A 88 3.07 8.97 6.98
CA LEU A 88 2.34 9.25 8.22
C LEU A 88 2.47 8.09 9.21
N TRP A 89 2.31 6.84 8.75
CA TRP A 89 2.52 5.65 9.56
C TRP A 89 3.94 5.61 10.16
N LEU A 90 5.00 5.85 9.37
CA LEU A 90 6.38 5.90 9.88
C LEU A 90 6.60 7.00 10.92
N ARG A 91 5.86 8.10 10.82
CA ARG A 91 5.96 9.21 11.76
C ARG A 91 5.29 8.86 13.08
N ASP A 92 4.10 8.28 13.02
CA ASP A 92 3.35 7.86 14.19
C ASP A 92 4.08 6.69 14.88
N GLU A 93 4.62 5.76 14.10
CA GLU A 93 5.52 4.68 14.51
C GLU A 93 6.97 5.17 14.62
N SER A 94 7.16 6.25 15.39
CA SER A 94 8.46 6.92 15.59
C SER A 94 9.59 6.01 16.08
N THR A 95 9.26 4.80 16.53
CA THR A 95 10.17 3.72 16.90
C THR A 95 10.86 3.06 15.70
N LEU A 96 10.39 3.24 14.46
CA LEU A 96 11.00 2.66 13.26
C LEU A 96 12.06 3.58 12.63
N LEU A 97 12.01 4.87 12.94
CA LEU A 97 12.97 5.86 12.44
C LEU A 97 14.14 6.00 13.41
N GLU A 98 15.35 6.09 12.87
CA GLU A 98 16.53 6.42 13.68
C GLU A 98 16.33 7.85 14.17
N LYS A 99 16.18 8.03 15.50
CA LYS A 99 16.20 9.35 16.12
C LYS A 99 17.53 9.97 15.76
N ARG A 100 17.52 10.86 14.75
CA ARG A 100 18.69 11.63 14.38
C ARG A 100 19.08 12.41 15.64
N ALA A 101 20.15 11.98 16.31
CA ALA A 101 20.78 12.79 17.32
C ALA A 101 20.99 14.15 16.67
N GLU A 102 20.30 15.17 17.17
CA GLU A 102 20.44 16.54 16.67
C GLU A 102 21.94 16.78 16.54
N HIS A 103 22.38 16.96 15.29
CA HIS A 103 23.79 17.17 15.00
C HIS A 103 24.23 18.31 15.93
N PRO A 104 25.24 18.10 16.80
CA PRO A 104 25.62 19.11 17.78
C PRO A 104 25.82 20.40 17.01
N ARG A 105 25.01 21.42 17.33
CA ARG A 105 25.08 22.72 16.67
C ARG A 105 26.55 23.11 16.61
N PRO A 106 27.08 23.51 15.45
CA PRO A 106 28.49 23.90 15.36
C PRO A 106 28.73 24.92 16.47
N SER A 107 29.64 24.58 17.37
CA SER A 107 29.98 25.45 18.50
C SER A 107 30.31 26.83 17.93
N PRO A 108 29.80 27.92 18.52
CA PRO A 108 30.07 29.26 18.03
C PRO A 108 31.59 29.44 17.94
N LEU A 109 32.06 29.69 16.72
CA LEU A 109 33.46 29.86 16.38
C LEU A 109 34.11 30.82 17.38
N ARG A 110 35.10 30.34 18.15
CA ARG A 110 36.01 31.22 18.88
C ARG A 110 36.73 32.12 17.88
N PRO A 111 36.83 33.43 18.13
CA PRO A 111 37.59 34.33 17.27
C PRO A 111 39.08 33.97 17.37
N HIS A 112 39.66 33.50 16.25
CA HIS A 112 41.09 33.26 16.16
C HIS A 112 41.82 34.57 15.82
N HIS A 113 42.77 34.92 16.69
CA HIS A 113 43.80 35.92 16.45
C HIS A 113 44.57 35.65 15.14
N ALA A 114 44.80 36.73 14.40
CA ALA A 114 45.72 36.80 13.26
C ALA A 114 47.17 36.54 13.68
N PRO A 115 47.98 36.00 12.75
CA PRO A 115 49.33 36.51 12.59
C PRO A 115 49.65 36.89 11.14
N ASP A 116 50.49 37.92 11.04
CA ASP A 116 51.18 38.43 9.87
C ASP A 116 52.07 37.40 9.16
N ALA A 117 52.20 37.54 7.83
CA ALA A 117 53.42 37.45 7.01
C ALA A 117 53.02 37.25 5.53
N SER A 118 53.18 38.24 4.65
CA SER A 118 54.43 38.58 3.93
C SER A 118 55.05 37.39 3.17
N GLY A 119 54.82 37.32 1.85
CA GLY A 119 55.54 36.41 0.93
C GLY A 119 55.00 36.43 -0.50
N ASN A 120 55.74 37.09 -1.40
CA ASN A 120 55.49 37.34 -2.83
C ASN A 120 55.48 36.05 -3.71
N PRO A 121 54.95 36.09 -4.95
CA PRO A 121 54.55 34.91 -5.74
C PRO A 121 55.64 34.40 -6.70
N ALA A 122 55.55 33.11 -7.04
CA ALA A 122 56.32 32.48 -8.13
C ALA A 122 55.43 32.22 -9.37
N PRO A 123 55.87 32.48 -10.61
CA PRO A 123 55.10 32.20 -11.80
C PRO A 123 55.31 30.74 -12.24
N ARG A 124 54.25 29.93 -12.26
CA ARG A 124 54.29 28.57 -12.84
C ARG A 124 53.80 28.57 -14.29
N ARG A 125 54.71 28.06 -15.13
CA ARG A 125 54.69 27.89 -16.58
C ARG A 125 53.44 27.18 -17.12
N ARG A 126 52.93 27.69 -18.24
CA ARG A 126 52.00 27.01 -19.15
C ARG A 126 52.70 25.85 -19.88
N PRO A 127 52.15 24.62 -19.93
CA PRO A 127 52.49 23.65 -20.96
C PRO A 127 51.49 23.69 -22.12
N GLY A 128 52.02 23.48 -23.32
CA GLY A 128 51.38 23.73 -24.60
C GLY A 128 50.22 22.79 -24.94
N LYS A 129 49.19 23.39 -25.54
CA LYS A 129 48.10 22.67 -26.20
C LYS A 129 48.63 22.04 -27.50
N ARG A 130 48.96 20.75 -27.48
CA ARG A 130 49.09 19.94 -28.70
C ARG A 130 47.69 19.60 -29.21
N ARG A 131 47.31 20.19 -30.34
CA ARG A 131 46.10 19.85 -31.09
C ARG A 131 46.30 18.49 -31.75
N PHE A 132 45.75 17.43 -31.16
CA PHE A 132 45.49 16.19 -31.89
C PHE A 132 44.17 16.33 -32.65
N ARG A 133 44.26 16.59 -33.95
CA ARG A 133 43.17 16.33 -34.91
C ARG A 133 43.14 14.81 -35.12
N ALA A 134 42.42 14.10 -34.25
CA ALA A 134 42.03 12.72 -34.49
C ALA A 134 40.67 12.71 -35.20
N SER A 135 40.70 12.07 -36.36
CA SER A 135 39.59 11.75 -37.26
C SER A 135 38.30 11.33 -36.53
N ARG A 136 37.24 12.13 -36.67
CA ARG A 136 35.89 11.86 -36.15
C ARG A 136 35.19 10.67 -36.82
N THR A 137 35.73 10.11 -37.90
CA THR A 137 35.05 9.06 -38.67
C THR A 137 35.30 7.64 -38.15
N LEU A 138 36.37 7.42 -37.37
CA LEU A 138 36.68 6.08 -36.81
C LEU A 138 35.95 5.78 -35.48
N ALA A 139 35.59 6.81 -34.70
CA ALA A 139 34.88 6.61 -33.42
C ALA A 139 33.41 6.20 -33.61
N HIS A 140 32.76 6.65 -34.69
CA HIS A 140 31.36 6.28 -34.96
C HIS A 140 31.21 4.81 -35.41
N LEU A 141 32.18 4.26 -36.14
CA LEU A 141 32.13 2.84 -36.56
C LEU A 141 32.33 1.87 -35.38
N ALA A 142 33.20 2.19 -34.43
CA ALA A 142 33.39 1.38 -33.23
C ALA A 142 32.15 1.40 -32.29
N ALA A 143 31.48 2.55 -32.16
CA ALA A 143 30.27 2.67 -31.35
C ALA A 143 29.07 1.89 -31.94
N CYS A 144 28.91 1.87 -33.26
CA CYS A 144 27.87 1.09 -33.93
C CYS A 144 28.08 -0.42 -33.80
N LEU A 145 29.34 -0.89 -33.80
CA LEU A 145 29.65 -2.31 -33.70
C LEU A 145 29.39 -2.85 -32.29
N VAL A 146 29.67 -2.07 -31.24
CA VAL A 146 29.34 -2.42 -29.85
C VAL A 146 27.82 -2.40 -29.60
N ALA A 147 27.09 -1.44 -30.19
CA ALA A 147 25.63 -1.40 -30.08
C ALA A 147 24.95 -2.57 -30.81
N GLY A 148 25.44 -2.96 -32.00
CA GLY A 148 24.88 -4.07 -32.78
C GLY A 148 25.03 -5.44 -32.11
N VAL A 149 26.21 -5.73 -31.53
CA VAL A 149 26.45 -6.99 -30.81
C VAL A 149 25.62 -7.08 -29.52
N GLY A 150 25.35 -5.94 -28.86
CA GLY A 150 24.49 -5.88 -27.68
C GLY A 150 23.03 -6.25 -27.97
N VAL A 151 22.48 -5.80 -29.12
CA VAL A 151 21.09 -6.09 -29.50
C VAL A 151 20.90 -7.57 -29.87
N VAL A 152 21.87 -8.18 -30.57
CA VAL A 152 21.79 -9.61 -30.94
C VAL A 152 21.91 -10.52 -29.72
N LYS A 153 22.79 -10.19 -28.75
CA LYS A 153 22.86 -10.95 -27.49
C LYS A 153 21.61 -10.76 -26.62
N LEU A 154 21.00 -9.58 -26.63
CA LEU A 154 19.75 -9.34 -25.90
C LEU A 154 18.59 -10.11 -26.54
N ALA A 155 18.50 -10.18 -27.87
CA ALA A 155 17.48 -10.98 -28.55
C ALA A 155 17.63 -12.48 -28.28
N ALA A 156 18.86 -13.03 -28.38
CA ALA A 156 19.12 -14.43 -28.07
C ALA A 156 18.87 -14.76 -26.58
N PHE A 157 19.23 -13.86 -25.66
CA PHE A 157 18.95 -14.02 -24.22
C PHE A 157 17.45 -13.97 -23.90
N LEU A 158 16.68 -13.15 -24.64
CA LEU A 158 15.22 -13.10 -24.52
C LEU A 158 14.54 -14.35 -25.11
N GLU A 159 15.08 -14.92 -26.18
CA GLU A 159 14.58 -16.20 -26.74
C GLU A 159 14.88 -17.39 -25.83
N THR A 160 16.06 -17.44 -25.21
CA THR A 160 16.40 -18.52 -24.26
C THR A 160 15.54 -18.45 -22.98
N ARG A 161 15.15 -17.23 -22.56
CA ARG A 161 14.18 -17.01 -21.46
C ARG A 161 12.76 -17.44 -21.80
N ARG A 162 12.34 -17.39 -23.07
CA ARG A 162 11.01 -17.87 -23.50
C ARG A 162 10.90 -19.39 -23.47
N ALA A 163 11.98 -20.11 -23.80
CA ALA A 163 12.00 -21.57 -23.69
C ALA A 163 11.91 -22.04 -22.22
N ALA A 164 12.66 -21.39 -21.31
CA ALA A 164 12.61 -21.72 -19.88
C ALA A 164 11.29 -21.37 -19.18
N LEU A 165 10.50 -20.42 -19.72
CA LEU A 165 9.15 -20.10 -19.22
C LEU A 165 8.08 -21.08 -19.74
N ASN A 166 8.29 -21.72 -20.90
CA ASN A 166 7.33 -22.68 -21.45
C ASN A 166 7.57 -24.12 -20.98
N GLU A 167 8.78 -24.46 -20.53
CA GLU A 167 9.10 -25.81 -20.04
C GLU A 167 8.59 -26.07 -18.60
N GLN A 168 8.17 -25.02 -17.88
CA GLN A 168 7.40 -25.16 -16.61
C GLN A 168 5.88 -25.30 -16.84
N ALA A 169 5.42 -25.29 -18.08
CA ALA A 169 3.99 -25.43 -18.42
C ALA A 169 3.60 -26.86 -18.85
N ALA A 170 4.52 -27.83 -18.77
CA ALA A 170 4.28 -29.20 -19.20
C ALA A 170 4.63 -30.24 -18.12
N GLU A 171 4.18 -30.01 -16.88
CA GLU A 171 3.83 -31.10 -15.98
C GLU A 171 2.32 -31.01 -15.75
N THR A 172 1.57 -31.57 -16.71
CA THR A 172 0.15 -31.88 -16.55
C THR A 172 0.00 -32.93 -15.46
N VAL A 173 0.03 -32.48 -14.21
CA VAL A 173 -0.59 -33.19 -13.10
C VAL A 173 -2.09 -33.17 -13.38
N ALA A 174 -2.66 -34.38 -13.36
CA ALA A 174 -4.06 -34.65 -13.57
C ALA A 174 -4.97 -33.61 -12.90
N ALA A 175 -5.84 -33.01 -13.70
CA ALA A 175 -6.91 -32.16 -13.20
C ALA A 175 -7.78 -32.94 -12.20
N SER A 176 -7.73 -32.51 -10.93
CA SER A 176 -8.68 -32.84 -9.86
C SER A 176 -8.42 -31.90 -8.68
N PRO A 177 -9.41 -31.38 -7.94
CA PRO A 177 -10.84 -31.19 -8.22
C PRO A 177 -11.16 -29.68 -8.40
N SER A 178 -12.36 -29.36 -8.86
CA SER A 178 -12.83 -27.99 -9.04
C SER A 178 -12.83 -27.20 -7.72
N SER A 179 -11.81 -26.38 -7.47
CA SER A 179 -11.85 -25.43 -6.36
C SER A 179 -12.83 -24.30 -6.66
N VAL A 180 -13.60 -23.89 -5.65
CA VAL A 180 -14.58 -22.80 -5.76
C VAL A 180 -13.96 -21.54 -5.18
N PRO A 181 -13.68 -20.50 -6.00
CA PRO A 181 -13.11 -19.25 -5.51
C PRO A 181 -14.15 -18.46 -4.73
N VAL A 182 -13.85 -18.13 -3.48
CA VAL A 182 -14.66 -17.24 -2.65
C VAL A 182 -14.16 -15.82 -2.83
N ARG A 183 -15.04 -14.94 -3.29
CA ARG A 183 -14.71 -13.54 -3.58
C ARG A 183 -15.42 -12.59 -2.62
N ALA A 184 -14.82 -11.44 -2.41
CA ALA A 184 -15.42 -10.37 -1.62
C ALA A 184 -16.73 -9.89 -2.25
N SER A 185 -17.80 -9.91 -1.46
CA SER A 185 -19.11 -9.37 -1.85
C SER A 185 -19.19 -7.85 -1.71
N CYS A 186 -18.23 -7.24 -1.02
CA CYS A 186 -18.26 -5.83 -0.67
C CYS A 186 -16.87 -5.22 -0.48
N ASP A 187 -16.81 -3.90 -0.64
CA ASP A 187 -15.63 -3.11 -0.29
C ASP A 187 -15.59 -2.90 1.23
N GLY A 188 -14.41 -3.01 1.82
CA GLY A 188 -14.23 -2.68 3.22
C GLY A 188 -12.87 -3.08 3.78
N VAL A 189 -12.80 -3.13 5.10
CA VAL A 189 -11.64 -3.56 5.86
C VAL A 189 -11.95 -4.94 6.43
N LEU A 190 -11.11 -5.91 6.13
CA LEU A 190 -11.17 -7.25 6.71
C LEU A 190 -10.95 -7.15 8.21
N THR A 191 -11.94 -7.40 9.06
CA THR A 191 -11.79 -7.24 10.52
C THR A 191 -11.39 -8.53 11.19
N GLU A 192 -11.90 -9.65 10.70
CA GLU A 192 -11.68 -10.95 11.32
C GLU A 192 -11.63 -12.04 10.25
N ILE A 193 -10.70 -12.97 10.42
CA ILE A 193 -10.58 -14.19 9.64
C ILE A 193 -10.88 -15.35 10.59
N LEU A 194 -11.94 -16.10 10.31
CA LEU A 194 -12.45 -17.14 11.21
C LEU A 194 -11.99 -18.56 10.83
N VAL A 195 -11.26 -18.69 9.72
CA VAL A 195 -10.80 -19.96 9.16
C VAL A 195 -9.30 -19.93 8.89
N HIS A 196 -8.69 -21.10 8.90
CA HIS A 196 -7.30 -21.33 8.57
C HIS A 196 -7.17 -22.28 7.37
N ASP A 197 -5.99 -22.28 6.78
CA ASP A 197 -5.63 -23.22 5.72
C ASP A 197 -5.85 -24.66 6.18
N GLY A 198 -6.59 -25.44 5.38
CA GLY A 198 -6.89 -26.84 5.66
C GLY A 198 -8.10 -27.09 6.57
N ASP A 199 -8.76 -26.05 7.08
CA ASP A 199 -10.00 -26.19 7.86
C ASP A 199 -11.12 -26.78 7.00
N LEU A 200 -11.98 -27.58 7.63
CA LEU A 200 -13.23 -28.07 7.04
C LEU A 200 -14.34 -27.07 7.37
N VAL A 201 -15.04 -26.61 6.35
CA VAL A 201 -16.16 -25.67 6.46
C VAL A 201 -17.41 -26.26 5.83
N SER A 202 -18.56 -25.97 6.39
CA SER A 202 -19.87 -26.30 5.84
C SER A 202 -20.45 -25.13 5.05
N THR A 203 -21.31 -25.44 4.09
CA THR A 203 -22.04 -24.44 3.31
C THR A 203 -22.75 -23.44 4.25
N GLY A 204 -22.47 -22.15 4.06
CA GLY A 204 -23.02 -21.07 4.87
C GLY A 204 -22.16 -20.67 6.07
N ASP A 205 -21.09 -21.39 6.41
CA ASP A 205 -20.19 -21.01 7.51
C ASP A 205 -19.53 -19.66 7.23
N VAL A 206 -19.38 -18.83 8.26
CA VAL A 206 -18.74 -17.52 8.13
C VAL A 206 -17.24 -17.71 8.05
N LEU A 207 -16.66 -17.29 6.94
CA LEU A 207 -15.22 -17.42 6.67
C LEU A 207 -14.47 -16.18 7.15
N VAL A 208 -14.98 -15.00 6.78
CA VAL A 208 -14.37 -13.72 7.12
C VAL A 208 -15.43 -12.66 7.39
N ARG A 209 -15.04 -11.65 8.17
CA ARG A 209 -15.83 -10.45 8.43
C ARG A 209 -15.16 -9.24 7.80
N ILE A 210 -15.93 -8.46 7.06
CA ILE A 210 -15.52 -7.22 6.42
C ILE A 210 -16.40 -6.09 6.96
N GLU A 211 -15.76 -5.04 7.43
CA GLU A 211 -16.43 -3.84 7.90
C GLU A 211 -16.22 -2.70 6.90
N ASN A 212 -17.29 -2.02 6.52
CA ASN A 212 -17.20 -0.85 5.67
C ASN A 212 -17.33 0.43 6.53
N PRO A 213 -16.21 1.07 6.92
CA PRO A 213 -16.25 2.24 7.80
C PRO A 213 -16.94 3.45 7.14
N ALA A 214 -16.90 3.55 5.80
CA ALA A 214 -17.57 4.63 5.09
C ALA A 214 -19.10 4.48 5.16
N ASN A 215 -19.60 3.25 5.02
CA ASN A 215 -21.03 2.99 5.19
C ASN A 215 -21.48 3.24 6.64
N LEU A 216 -20.72 2.75 7.63
CA LEU A 216 -21.01 3.01 9.05
C LEU A 216 -21.08 4.50 9.36
N ALA A 217 -20.10 5.28 8.90
CA ALA A 217 -20.10 6.74 9.09
C ALA A 217 -21.34 7.40 8.45
N THR A 218 -21.76 6.91 7.27
CA THR A 218 -22.98 7.40 6.61
C THR A 218 -24.23 7.07 7.41
N MET A 219 -24.32 5.85 7.97
CA MET A 219 -25.44 5.42 8.80
C MET A 219 -25.51 6.20 10.11
N GLU A 220 -24.37 6.43 10.77
CA GLU A 220 -24.29 7.27 11.97
C GLU A 220 -24.78 8.69 11.69
N GLU A 221 -24.36 9.29 10.56
CA GLU A 221 -24.78 10.63 10.19
C GLU A 221 -26.30 10.71 9.93
N LEU A 222 -26.88 9.78 9.17
CA LEU A 222 -28.32 9.75 8.93
C LEU A 222 -29.11 9.57 10.24
N ARG A 223 -28.66 8.68 11.13
CA ARG A 223 -29.29 8.47 12.44
C ARG A 223 -29.19 9.70 13.33
N ARG A 224 -28.05 10.40 13.30
CA ARG A 224 -27.84 11.68 14.00
C ARG A 224 -28.83 12.73 13.50
N GLN A 225 -28.93 12.91 12.19
CA GLN A 225 -29.90 13.84 11.58
C GLN A 225 -31.33 13.49 11.93
N LEU A 226 -31.69 12.20 11.95
CA LEU A 226 -33.01 11.73 12.36
C LEU A 226 -33.29 12.09 13.83
N GLY A 227 -32.32 11.90 14.73
CA GLY A 227 -32.41 12.29 16.13
C GLY A 227 -32.64 13.80 16.32
N GLU A 228 -31.95 14.63 15.54
CA GLU A 228 -32.15 16.08 15.54
C GLU A 228 -33.55 16.48 15.05
N CYS A 229 -34.03 15.87 13.95
CA CYS A 229 -35.36 16.14 13.42
C CYS A 229 -36.44 15.75 14.44
N ARG A 230 -36.28 14.62 15.13
CA ARG A 230 -37.18 14.20 16.22
C ARG A 230 -37.20 15.22 17.36
N SER A 231 -36.03 15.70 17.78
CA SER A 231 -35.92 16.73 18.83
C SER A 231 -36.54 18.07 18.42
N ARG A 232 -36.47 18.44 17.13
CA ARG A 232 -37.15 19.65 16.62
C ARG A 232 -38.66 19.46 16.53
N ARG A 233 -39.12 18.31 16.03
CA ARG A 233 -40.54 17.95 15.99
C ARG A 233 -41.18 18.08 17.37
N ASP A 234 -40.54 17.55 18.40
CA ASP A 234 -41.08 17.56 19.77
C ASP A 234 -41.24 19.00 20.29
N ARG A 235 -40.26 19.88 20.02
CA ARG A 235 -40.36 21.31 20.35
C ARG A 235 -41.50 22.02 19.62
N TYR A 236 -41.71 21.72 18.33
CA TYR A 236 -42.83 22.30 17.58
C TYR A 236 -44.19 21.79 18.07
N ALA A 237 -44.26 20.52 18.47
CA ALA A 237 -45.47 19.95 19.05
C ALA A 237 -45.83 20.63 20.39
N GLU A 238 -44.84 20.82 21.26
CA GLU A 238 -45.01 21.53 22.53
C GLU A 238 -45.41 23.00 22.34
N ALA A 239 -44.85 23.66 21.33
CA ALA A 239 -45.18 25.06 21.00
C ALA A 239 -46.52 25.23 20.28
N GLY A 240 -47.17 24.15 19.82
CA GLY A 240 -48.38 24.21 19.00
C GLY A 240 -48.16 24.74 17.57
N ASP A 241 -46.92 24.73 17.07
CA ASP A 241 -46.57 25.17 15.72
C ASP A 241 -46.82 24.02 14.71
N ASN A 242 -48.05 23.96 14.19
CA ASN A 242 -48.46 22.93 13.23
C ASN A 242 -47.61 22.95 11.93
N PRO A 243 -47.34 24.10 11.27
CA PRO A 243 -46.45 24.13 10.10
C PRO A 243 -45.01 23.66 10.38
N GLY A 244 -44.45 24.02 11.54
CA GLY A 244 -43.13 23.52 11.98
C GLY A 244 -43.14 22.00 12.14
N TYR A 245 -44.15 21.49 12.85
CA TYR A 245 -44.33 20.06 13.08
C TYR A 245 -44.45 19.26 11.77
N SER A 246 -45.33 19.68 10.85
CA SER A 246 -45.54 18.98 9.57
C SER A 246 -44.27 18.89 8.73
N ARG A 247 -43.46 19.96 8.69
CA ARG A 247 -42.17 19.97 7.96
C ARG A 247 -41.15 18.99 8.55
N GLU A 248 -41.04 18.93 9.87
CA GLU A 248 -40.13 17.95 10.50
C GLU A 248 -40.62 16.51 10.32
N MET A 249 -41.94 16.27 10.32
CA MET A 249 -42.50 14.95 10.05
C MET A 249 -42.16 14.44 8.64
N GLU A 250 -42.27 15.31 7.63
CA GLU A 250 -41.87 14.97 6.25
C GLU A 250 -40.37 14.65 6.18
N ARG A 251 -39.54 15.44 6.87
CA ARG A 251 -38.09 15.22 6.93
C ARG A 251 -37.72 13.91 7.64
N ILE A 252 -38.41 13.57 8.73
CA ILE A 252 -38.26 12.30 9.45
C ILE A 252 -38.60 11.12 8.52
N ALA A 253 -39.70 11.22 7.75
CA ALA A 253 -40.10 10.18 6.82
C ALA A 253 -39.05 9.97 5.72
N LEU A 254 -38.51 11.06 5.16
CA LEU A 254 -37.43 11.01 4.17
C LEU A 254 -36.17 10.34 4.73
N LEU A 255 -35.67 10.79 5.89
CA LEU A 255 -34.46 10.23 6.51
C LEU A 255 -34.65 8.75 6.89
N SER A 256 -35.82 8.37 7.40
CA SER A 256 -36.11 6.98 7.75
C SER A 256 -36.11 6.08 6.51
N ARG A 257 -36.64 6.58 5.39
CA ARG A 257 -36.56 5.87 4.10
C ARG A 257 -35.12 5.70 3.64
N GLN A 258 -34.30 6.75 3.71
CA GLN A 258 -32.89 6.68 3.33
C GLN A 258 -32.08 5.70 4.18
N ILE A 259 -32.36 5.64 5.50
CA ILE A 259 -31.74 4.64 6.38
C ILE A 259 -32.12 3.23 5.92
N GLY A 260 -33.41 2.98 5.67
CA GLY A 260 -33.87 1.67 5.19
C GLY A 260 -33.27 1.29 3.82
N GLU A 261 -33.16 2.25 2.90
CA GLU A 261 -32.53 2.04 1.59
C GLU A 261 -31.03 1.70 1.71
N ASN A 262 -30.30 2.38 2.59
CA ASN A 262 -28.88 2.07 2.80
C ASN A 262 -28.66 0.77 3.58
N GLU A 263 -29.50 0.47 4.58
CA GLU A 263 -29.44 -0.81 5.30
C GLU A 263 -29.73 -1.97 4.35
N ALA A 264 -30.70 -1.84 3.44
CA ALA A 264 -31.01 -2.85 2.43
C ALA A 264 -29.94 -2.95 1.33
N ALA A 265 -29.29 -1.83 0.98
CA ALA A 265 -28.21 -1.80 0.00
C ALA A 265 -26.87 -2.32 0.58
N GLN A 266 -26.77 -2.46 1.91
CA GLN A 266 -25.56 -2.93 2.54
C GLN A 266 -25.40 -4.43 2.26
N PRO A 267 -24.37 -4.84 1.49
CA PRO A 267 -24.06 -6.24 1.33
C PRO A 267 -23.69 -6.85 2.70
N PRO A 268 -23.88 -8.17 2.88
CA PRO A 268 -23.50 -8.83 4.11
C PRO A 268 -22.02 -8.55 4.40
N SER A 269 -21.75 -8.11 5.64
CA SER A 269 -20.39 -7.95 6.19
C SER A 269 -19.72 -9.28 6.46
N GLU A 270 -20.46 -10.38 6.36
CA GLU A 270 -19.99 -11.73 6.56
C GLU A 270 -19.91 -12.44 5.21
N ILE A 271 -18.70 -12.86 4.82
CA ILE A 271 -18.51 -13.72 3.67
C ILE A 271 -18.63 -15.16 4.15
N ARG A 272 -19.46 -15.93 3.47
CA ARG A 272 -19.80 -17.30 3.85
C ARG A 272 -19.29 -18.32 2.83
N ALA A 273 -19.08 -19.55 3.28
CA ALA A 273 -18.69 -20.66 2.43
C ALA A 273 -19.83 -20.98 1.43
N PRO A 274 -19.56 -20.97 0.12
CA PRO A 274 -20.57 -21.29 -0.89
C PRO A 274 -20.85 -22.80 -0.98
N VAL A 275 -19.90 -23.62 -0.55
CA VAL A 275 -19.93 -25.09 -0.62
C VAL A 275 -19.26 -25.68 0.63
N THR A 276 -19.59 -26.92 0.95
CA THR A 276 -18.98 -27.68 2.03
C THR A 276 -17.67 -28.28 1.54
N GLY A 277 -16.57 -27.97 2.22
CA GLY A 277 -15.26 -28.34 1.71
C GLY A 277 -14.12 -27.99 2.64
N ARG A 278 -12.91 -28.20 2.13
CA ARG A 278 -11.67 -27.86 2.81
C ARG A 278 -11.12 -26.54 2.27
N ILE A 279 -10.66 -25.65 3.14
CA ILE A 279 -9.97 -24.43 2.74
C ILE A 279 -8.63 -24.80 2.11
N GLU A 280 -8.41 -24.39 0.87
CA GLU A 280 -7.12 -24.58 0.18
C GLU A 280 -6.04 -23.71 0.83
N ALA A 281 -4.81 -24.23 0.89
CA ALA A 281 -3.71 -23.50 1.50
C ALA A 281 -3.42 -22.19 0.75
N GLY A 282 -3.26 -21.10 1.50
CA GLY A 282 -2.98 -19.77 0.97
C GLY A 282 -4.21 -18.87 0.94
N ILE A 283 -4.78 -18.54 2.12
CA ILE A 283 -5.69 -17.39 2.25
C ILE A 283 -5.08 -16.17 1.56
N VAL A 284 -5.73 -15.72 0.48
CA VAL A 284 -5.19 -14.72 -0.45
C VAL A 284 -5.38 -13.32 0.12
N CYS A 285 -6.46 -13.09 0.86
CA CYS A 285 -6.80 -11.79 1.42
C CYS A 285 -6.04 -11.46 2.71
N GLY A 286 -4.75 -11.13 2.60
CA GLY A 286 -4.03 -10.36 3.62
C GLY A 286 -4.14 -10.84 5.07
N HIS A 287 -4.22 -9.89 6.01
CA HIS A 287 -4.47 -10.09 7.45
C HIS A 287 -5.63 -9.18 7.91
N ALA A 288 -6.16 -9.43 9.12
CA ALA A 288 -7.09 -8.50 9.76
C ALA A 288 -6.55 -7.06 9.75
N GLY A 289 -7.32 -6.11 9.24
CA GLY A 289 -6.95 -4.72 8.94
C GLY A 289 -6.69 -4.44 7.45
N SER A 290 -6.67 -5.45 6.58
CA SER A 290 -6.44 -5.26 5.14
C SER A 290 -7.65 -4.65 4.46
N LEU A 291 -7.41 -3.75 3.50
CA LEU A 291 -8.46 -3.25 2.61
C LEU A 291 -8.77 -4.31 1.56
N VAL A 292 -10.06 -4.56 1.32
CA VAL A 292 -10.59 -5.51 0.36
C VAL A 292 -11.58 -4.78 -0.54
N ALA A 293 -11.49 -5.01 -1.84
CA ALA A 293 -12.46 -4.53 -2.82
C ALA A 293 -13.40 -5.66 -3.26
N THR A 294 -14.58 -5.28 -3.71
CA THR A 294 -15.59 -6.17 -4.26
C THR A 294 -15.01 -6.96 -5.44
N GLY A 295 -15.15 -8.29 -5.39
CA GLY A 295 -14.61 -9.20 -6.39
C GLY A 295 -13.19 -9.70 -6.10
N ASP A 296 -12.48 -9.13 -5.13
CA ASP A 296 -11.17 -9.63 -4.70
C ASP A 296 -11.28 -11.07 -4.24
N LEU A 297 -10.29 -11.89 -4.60
CA LEU A 297 -10.22 -13.28 -4.17
C LEU A 297 -9.85 -13.34 -2.69
N ILE A 298 -10.69 -13.98 -1.87
CA ILE A 298 -10.47 -14.17 -0.44
C ILE A 298 -9.69 -15.46 -0.20
N LEU A 299 -10.27 -16.58 -0.64
CA LEU A 299 -9.71 -17.92 -0.50
C LEU A 299 -10.39 -18.86 -1.49
N ASN A 300 -9.89 -20.09 -1.59
CA ASN A 300 -10.52 -21.16 -2.36
C ASN A 300 -11.04 -22.25 -1.41
N VAL A 301 -12.22 -22.79 -1.73
CA VAL A 301 -12.77 -23.97 -1.05
C VAL A 301 -12.70 -25.15 -2.00
N GLN A 302 -12.06 -26.23 -1.57
CA GLN A 302 -12.04 -27.51 -2.26
C GLN A 302 -13.25 -28.34 -1.79
N PRO A 303 -14.26 -28.59 -2.62
CA PRO A 303 -15.44 -29.35 -2.22
C PRO A 303 -15.08 -30.76 -1.76
N THR A 304 -15.78 -31.27 -0.76
CA THR A 304 -15.68 -32.69 -0.39
C THR A 304 -16.52 -33.52 -1.37
N GLU A 305 -16.10 -34.74 -1.71
CA GLU A 305 -16.68 -35.56 -2.80
C GLU A 305 -18.20 -35.77 -2.73
N ASP A 306 -18.82 -35.62 -1.55
CA ASP A 306 -20.27 -35.74 -1.35
C ASP A 306 -21.10 -34.62 -2.05
N GLU A 307 -20.51 -33.45 -2.38
CA GLU A 307 -21.23 -32.34 -3.04
C GLU A 307 -20.98 -32.25 -4.56
N LEU A 308 -20.06 -33.06 -5.12
CA LEU A 308 -19.63 -32.98 -6.53
C LEU A 308 -20.73 -33.36 -7.55
N ILE A 309 -21.90 -33.82 -7.10
CA ILE A 309 -22.99 -34.33 -7.97
C ILE A 309 -24.09 -33.26 -8.21
N ALA A 310 -24.14 -32.17 -7.45
CA ALA A 310 -25.30 -31.25 -7.48
C ALA A 310 -25.23 -30.09 -8.50
N HIS A 311 -24.08 -29.83 -9.14
CA HIS A 311 -23.86 -28.64 -9.98
C HIS A 311 -23.31 -28.90 -11.38
N ALA A 312 -23.65 -30.04 -11.99
CA ALA A 312 -23.56 -30.18 -13.44
C ALA A 312 -24.87 -29.66 -14.09
N PRO A 313 -24.82 -28.73 -15.06
CA PRO A 313 -25.99 -28.21 -15.77
C PRO A 313 -26.68 -29.27 -16.64
#